data_AF-A0A3B1BYA1-F1
#
_entry.id   AF-A0A3B1BYA1-F1
#
_cell.length_a   1.000
_cell.length_b   1.000
_cell.length_c   1.000
_cell.angle_alpha   90.00
_cell.angle_beta   90.00
_cell.angle_gamma   90.00
#
_symmetry.space_group_name_H-M   'P 1'
#
loop_
_entity.id
_entity.type
_entity.pdbx_description
1 polymer ?
#
loop_
_entity_poly.entity_id
_entity_poly.type
_entity_poly.pdbx_seq_one_letter_code
_entity_poly.pdbx_strand_id
1 'polypeptide(L)'
;MSNKFNKYPSVKVNGDHKCFTSWNSITDELSKKLINKKNIVVIETYHGVYENEIISKIKNGLNPTLFINSQDAMLSENQIEELVYPDVTDDRIFGFLTNLQIEQFFNINKIKEIQVKIDSIDKGIIVVYGIGASLISENPTLLVYADMARWEIQQRFRRNEISNFGITNSNEDFARQYKQAFFVDWRVLDRFKKRLFEKIDYLLDTNKKDNPKMITGKAFLDGMKQTVRQPFSVVPFFDPGPWGGQWMKDFCNLNKDVENYAWCFNCVPEENSLLLEFDGETVEIPSSNVVFYQPEELLGNMVHGRFGDEFPIRFDFLDTFDGGNLSLQVHPLTEYI
;
A
#
# COMPACT_ATOMS: atom_id res chain seq x y z
N MET A 1 -13.32 31.35 -11.93
CA MET A 1 -11.94 31.53 -11.42
C MET A 1 -11.18 30.25 -11.76
N SER A 2 -10.01 30.34 -12.40
CA SER A 2 -9.21 29.15 -12.70
C SER A 2 -8.81 28.49 -11.38
N ASN A 3 -9.15 27.22 -11.19
CA ASN A 3 -8.79 26.46 -10.01
C ASN A 3 -7.25 26.48 -9.87
N LYS A 4 -6.71 27.08 -8.80
CA LYS A 4 -5.25 27.27 -8.64
C LYS A 4 -4.56 26.07 -8.02
N PHE A 5 -5.30 25.25 -7.28
CA PHE A 5 -4.74 24.10 -6.58
C PHE A 5 -4.92 22.81 -7.40
N ASN A 6 -3.82 22.11 -7.65
CA ASN A 6 -3.86 20.82 -8.33
C ASN A 6 -4.09 19.70 -7.32
N LYS A 7 -5.32 19.14 -7.30
CA LYS A 7 -5.68 18.00 -6.43
C LYS A 7 -5.17 16.65 -6.92
N TYR A 8 -4.74 16.57 -8.17
CA TYR A 8 -4.29 15.33 -8.81
C TYR A 8 -2.98 15.58 -9.55
N PRO A 9 -1.91 16.00 -8.85
CA PRO A 9 -0.60 16.13 -9.47
C PRO A 9 -0.14 14.75 -9.95
N SER A 10 0.41 14.70 -11.16
CA SER A 10 0.93 13.48 -11.75
C SER A 10 2.31 13.71 -12.35
N VAL A 11 3.10 12.65 -12.37
CA VAL A 11 4.37 12.60 -13.09
C VAL A 11 4.15 11.83 -14.39
N LYS A 12 4.34 12.50 -15.52
CA LYS A 12 4.32 11.85 -16.82
C LYS A 12 5.59 11.03 -17.02
N VAL A 13 5.46 9.72 -17.12
CA VAL A 13 6.60 8.82 -17.29
C VAL A 13 6.97 8.72 -18.76
N ASN A 14 8.26 8.89 -19.07
CA ASN A 14 8.78 8.80 -20.42
C ASN A 14 9.01 7.34 -20.81
N GLY A 15 8.78 7.02 -22.08
CA GLY A 15 8.96 5.67 -22.62
C GLY A 15 7.65 5.11 -23.18
N ASP A 16 7.74 3.98 -23.87
CA ASP A 16 6.59 3.23 -24.38
C ASP A 16 6.23 2.17 -23.33
N HIS A 17 5.31 2.54 -22.43
CA HIS A 17 4.91 1.74 -21.29
C HIS A 17 3.41 1.51 -21.32
N LYS A 18 3.02 0.28 -21.60
CA LYS A 18 1.61 -0.10 -21.63
C LYS A 18 1.00 -0.15 -20.23
N CYS A 19 -0.14 0.52 -20.06
CA CYS A 19 -1.03 0.37 -18.92
C CYS A 19 -2.23 -0.53 -19.28
N PHE A 20 -2.55 -1.49 -18.42
CA PHE A 20 -3.71 -2.38 -18.57
C PHE A 20 -4.81 -1.92 -17.62
N THR A 21 -5.98 -1.55 -18.13
CA THR A 21 -7.02 -0.80 -17.38
C THR A 21 -8.30 -1.59 -17.14
N SER A 22 -8.28 -2.89 -17.38
CA SER A 22 -9.41 -3.77 -17.10
C SER A 22 -8.95 -5.15 -16.69
N TRP A 23 -9.75 -5.84 -15.88
CA TRP A 23 -9.49 -7.22 -15.47
C TRP A 23 -9.25 -8.16 -16.66
N ASN A 24 -10.02 -8.04 -17.74
CA ASN A 24 -9.81 -8.84 -18.95
C ASN A 24 -8.43 -8.56 -19.57
N SER A 25 -8.07 -7.28 -19.76
CA SER A 25 -6.76 -6.92 -20.31
C SER A 25 -5.59 -7.36 -19.43
N ILE A 26 -5.79 -7.37 -18.10
CA ILE A 26 -4.82 -7.83 -17.12
C ILE A 26 -4.63 -9.35 -17.23
N THR A 27 -5.72 -10.12 -17.17
CA THR A 27 -5.63 -11.59 -17.25
C THR A 27 -5.14 -12.07 -18.61
N ASP A 28 -5.48 -11.37 -19.70
CA ASP A 28 -4.95 -11.65 -21.04
C ASP A 28 -3.45 -11.41 -21.12
N GLU A 29 -2.94 -10.34 -20.49
CA GLU A 29 -1.51 -10.06 -20.43
C GLU A 29 -0.78 -11.13 -19.61
N LEU A 30 -1.27 -11.42 -18.41
CA LEU A 30 -0.66 -12.43 -17.55
C LEU A 30 -0.62 -13.78 -18.27
N SER A 31 -1.73 -14.20 -18.90
CA SER A 31 -1.82 -15.46 -19.65
C SER A 31 -0.79 -15.56 -20.77
N LYS A 32 -0.47 -14.46 -21.48
CA LYS A 32 0.53 -14.43 -22.55
C LYS A 32 1.96 -14.69 -22.05
N LYS A 33 2.24 -14.43 -20.77
CA LYS A 33 3.55 -14.67 -20.17
C LYS A 33 3.71 -16.10 -19.64
N LEU A 34 2.61 -16.84 -19.52
CA LEU A 34 2.64 -18.22 -19.05
C LEU A 34 3.02 -19.17 -20.20
N ILE A 35 3.79 -20.21 -19.87
CA ILE A 35 4.24 -21.23 -20.83
C ILE A 35 3.38 -22.49 -20.74
N ASN A 36 3.43 -23.35 -21.77
CA ASN A 36 2.73 -24.65 -21.77
C ASN A 36 3.43 -25.72 -20.90
N LYS A 37 3.78 -25.35 -19.66
CA LYS A 37 4.40 -26.18 -18.61
C LYS A 37 3.80 -25.79 -17.25
N LYS A 38 4.47 -26.11 -16.15
CA LYS A 38 4.17 -25.57 -14.83
C LYS A 38 4.46 -24.07 -14.80
N ASN A 39 3.52 -23.28 -14.31
CA ASN A 39 3.72 -21.87 -13.98
C ASN A 39 3.26 -21.62 -12.55
N ILE A 40 4.01 -20.80 -11.83
CA ILE A 40 3.61 -20.30 -10.51
C ILE A 40 3.42 -18.80 -10.64
N VAL A 41 2.21 -18.32 -10.41
CA VAL A 41 1.87 -16.89 -10.37
C VAL A 41 1.68 -16.52 -8.91
N VAL A 42 2.53 -15.64 -8.39
CA VAL A 42 2.37 -15.06 -7.07
C VAL A 42 1.64 -13.74 -7.22
N ILE A 43 0.58 -13.56 -6.44
CA ILE A 43 -0.13 -12.30 -6.28
C ILE A 43 0.09 -11.86 -4.84
N GLU A 44 1.19 -11.14 -4.63
CA GLU A 44 1.51 -10.54 -3.35
C GLU A 44 0.60 -9.35 -3.11
N THR A 45 -0.13 -9.34 -2.00
CA THR A 45 -1.00 -8.22 -1.64
C THR A 45 -0.38 -7.42 -0.52
N TYR A 46 -0.47 -6.09 -0.59
CA TYR A 46 -0.24 -5.23 0.57
C TYR A 46 -1.50 -5.19 1.44
N HIS A 47 -1.34 -4.69 2.67
CA HIS A 47 -2.45 -4.52 3.60
C HIS A 47 -3.58 -3.67 3.00
N GLY A 48 -4.82 -4.11 3.23
CA GLY A 48 -6.05 -3.41 2.81
C GLY A 48 -6.57 -3.78 1.43
N VAL A 49 -5.86 -4.60 0.65
CA VAL A 49 -6.30 -5.06 -0.68
C VAL A 49 -7.60 -5.86 -0.56
N TYR A 50 -8.58 -5.55 -1.42
CA TYR A 50 -9.81 -6.35 -1.51
C TYR A 50 -9.53 -7.66 -2.23
N GLU A 51 -9.01 -8.64 -1.50
CA GLU A 51 -8.60 -9.93 -2.08
C GLU A 51 -9.74 -10.60 -2.85
N ASN A 52 -10.98 -10.53 -2.36
CA ASN A 52 -12.16 -11.10 -3.03
C ASN A 52 -12.35 -10.58 -4.47
N GLU A 53 -12.05 -9.30 -4.73
CA GLU A 53 -12.12 -8.73 -6.08
C GLU A 53 -11.09 -9.42 -6.99
N ILE A 54 -9.83 -9.47 -6.53
CA ILE A 54 -8.71 -10.06 -7.27
C ILE A 54 -8.95 -11.55 -7.51
N ILE A 55 -9.31 -12.30 -6.46
CA ILE A 55 -9.53 -13.75 -6.49
C ILE A 55 -10.56 -14.11 -7.57
N SER A 56 -11.70 -13.43 -7.59
CA SER A 56 -12.77 -13.72 -8.54
C SER A 56 -12.29 -13.55 -9.98
N LYS A 57 -11.59 -12.45 -10.26
CA LYS A 57 -11.16 -12.08 -11.61
C LYS A 57 -10.00 -12.96 -12.08
N ILE A 58 -9.02 -13.22 -11.22
CA ILE A 58 -7.87 -14.06 -11.53
C ILE A 58 -8.26 -15.53 -11.70
N LYS A 59 -9.13 -16.08 -10.83
CA LYS A 59 -9.62 -17.47 -11.00
C LYS A 59 -10.30 -17.64 -12.35
N ASN A 60 -11.18 -16.71 -12.71
CA ASN A 60 -11.90 -16.78 -13.98
C ASN A 60 -11.00 -16.56 -15.20
N GLY A 61 -10.03 -15.64 -15.11
CA GLY A 61 -9.17 -15.28 -16.24
C GLY A 61 -8.01 -16.23 -16.49
N LEU A 62 -7.43 -16.83 -15.44
CA LEU A 62 -6.28 -17.73 -15.58
C LEU A 62 -6.65 -19.22 -15.49
N ASN A 63 -7.83 -19.56 -14.95
CA ASN A 63 -8.29 -20.93 -14.73
C ASN A 63 -7.22 -21.84 -14.07
N PRO A 64 -6.76 -21.49 -12.85
CA PRO A 64 -5.64 -22.15 -12.20
C PRO A 64 -5.96 -23.59 -11.79
N THR A 65 -4.98 -24.48 -11.95
CA THR A 65 -5.01 -25.88 -11.49
C THR A 65 -4.95 -25.98 -9.97
N LEU A 66 -4.26 -25.04 -9.32
CA LEU A 66 -4.18 -24.92 -7.87
C LEU A 66 -4.23 -23.45 -7.47
N PHE A 67 -5.01 -23.14 -6.44
CA PHE A 67 -5.23 -21.78 -5.96
C PHE A 67 -5.07 -21.75 -4.44
N ILE A 68 -3.99 -21.13 -3.96
CA ILE A 68 -3.55 -21.18 -2.55
C ILE A 68 -3.65 -19.78 -1.93
N ASN A 69 -4.30 -19.68 -0.78
CA ASN A 69 -4.25 -18.50 0.06
C ASN A 69 -3.02 -18.57 0.97
N SER A 70 -2.20 -17.51 1.02
CA SER A 70 -1.06 -17.45 1.93
C SER A 70 -1.47 -17.50 3.40
N GLN A 71 -2.68 -17.03 3.73
CA GLN A 71 -3.23 -17.08 5.09
C GLN A 71 -3.32 -18.52 5.63
N ASP A 72 -3.45 -19.53 4.76
CA ASP A 72 -3.45 -20.93 5.16
C ASP A 72 -2.13 -21.32 5.89
N ALA A 73 -1.03 -20.61 5.59
CA ALA A 73 0.28 -20.80 6.21
C ALA A 73 0.54 -19.93 7.46
N MET A 74 -0.35 -18.99 7.79
CA MET A 74 -0.15 -18.08 8.92
C MET A 74 -0.27 -18.80 10.27
N LEU A 75 0.31 -18.17 11.31
CA LEU A 75 0.00 -18.46 12.70
C LEU A 75 -1.49 -18.21 12.98
N SER A 76 -2.03 -18.79 14.06
CA SER A 76 -3.42 -18.50 14.43
C SER A 76 -3.58 -17.06 14.93
N GLU A 77 -4.79 -16.51 14.87
CA GLU A 77 -5.06 -15.13 15.33
C GLU A 77 -4.54 -14.90 16.76
N ASN A 78 -4.84 -15.78 17.71
CA ASN A 78 -4.31 -15.67 19.09
C ASN A 78 -2.78 -15.61 19.17
N GLN A 79 -2.07 -16.37 18.33
CA GLN A 79 -0.60 -16.36 18.30
C GLN A 79 -0.08 -15.04 17.71
N ILE A 80 -0.80 -14.47 16.75
CA ILE A 80 -0.48 -13.18 16.15
C ILE A 80 -0.78 -12.05 17.14
N GLU A 81 -1.91 -12.09 17.84
CA GLU A 81 -2.22 -11.15 18.93
C GLU A 81 -1.13 -11.16 20.01
N GLU A 82 -0.71 -12.34 20.48
CA GLU A 82 0.41 -12.49 21.41
C GLU A 82 1.74 -11.97 20.83
N LEU A 83 1.98 -12.18 19.53
CA LEU A 83 3.19 -11.73 18.84
C LEU A 83 3.28 -10.21 18.75
N VAL A 84 2.16 -9.53 18.47
CA VAL A 84 2.12 -8.07 18.26
C VAL A 84 1.90 -7.28 19.56
N TYR A 85 1.32 -7.91 20.60
CA TYR A 85 1.00 -7.25 21.86
C TYR A 85 2.16 -6.48 22.50
N PRO A 86 3.42 -6.97 22.52
CA PRO A 86 4.54 -6.22 23.09
C PRO A 86 4.77 -4.84 22.45
N ASP A 87 4.42 -4.69 21.17
CA ASP A 87 4.57 -3.44 20.42
C ASP A 87 3.28 -2.61 20.41
N VAL A 88 2.11 -3.26 20.36
CA VAL A 88 0.82 -2.55 20.39
C VAL A 88 0.51 -2.08 21.80
N THR A 89 0.55 -2.93 22.82
CA THR A 89 0.21 -2.64 24.24
C THR A 89 -1.23 -2.18 24.48
N ASP A 90 -1.64 -2.19 25.75
CA ASP A 90 -2.98 -1.76 26.20
C ASP A 90 -3.17 -0.23 26.24
N ASP A 91 -2.12 0.57 26.02
CA ASP A 91 -2.28 2.01 25.92
C ASP A 91 -3.27 2.34 24.78
N ARG A 92 -4.01 3.44 24.87
CA ARG A 92 -4.99 3.73 23.80
C ARG A 92 -4.32 4.23 22.52
N ILE A 93 -3.19 4.91 22.63
CA ILE A 93 -2.58 5.69 21.55
C ILE A 93 -1.15 5.21 21.29
N PHE A 94 -0.36 5.02 22.33
CA PHE A 94 1.07 4.76 22.24
C PHE A 94 1.40 3.27 22.08
N GLY A 95 2.43 2.99 21.31
CA GLY A 95 3.02 1.69 21.11
C GLY A 95 4.49 1.83 20.74
N PHE A 96 5.12 0.73 20.38
CA PHE A 96 6.53 0.67 19.97
C PHE A 96 6.61 0.29 18.50
N LEU A 97 7.52 0.93 17.75
CA LEU A 97 7.76 0.56 16.36
C LEU A 97 8.38 -0.84 16.32
N THR A 98 7.69 -1.78 15.70
CA THR A 98 8.10 -3.18 15.74
C THR A 98 9.37 -3.45 14.92
N ASN A 99 10.17 -4.38 15.43
CA ASN A 99 11.28 -5.01 14.69
C ASN A 99 10.89 -6.36 14.07
N LEU A 100 9.63 -6.80 14.22
CA LEU A 100 9.13 -8.06 13.68
C LEU A 100 9.34 -8.14 12.17
N GLN A 101 9.64 -9.34 11.69
CA GLN A 101 9.72 -9.65 10.26
C GLN A 101 8.51 -10.46 9.83
N ILE A 102 8.14 -10.37 8.56
CA ILE A 102 6.94 -11.02 8.03
C ILE A 102 6.96 -12.54 8.29
N GLU A 103 8.13 -13.17 8.24
CA GLU A 103 8.35 -14.59 8.48
C GLU A 103 7.83 -15.05 9.84
N GLN A 104 7.85 -14.17 10.85
CA GLN A 104 7.39 -14.48 12.21
C GLN A 104 5.87 -14.62 12.30
N PHE A 105 5.11 -14.15 11.31
CA PHE A 105 3.65 -14.31 11.23
C PHE A 105 3.24 -15.65 10.60
N PHE A 106 4.20 -16.44 10.10
CA PHE A 106 3.93 -17.69 9.38
C PHE A 106 4.46 -18.92 10.10
N ASN A 107 3.71 -20.01 9.97
CA ASN A 107 4.15 -21.32 10.42
C ASN A 107 4.97 -22.00 9.32
N ILE A 108 6.28 -22.15 9.55
CA ILE A 108 7.21 -22.75 8.58
C ILE A 108 6.82 -24.16 8.14
N ASN A 109 6.18 -24.97 9.00
CA ASN A 109 5.75 -26.31 8.62
C ASN A 109 4.58 -26.25 7.64
N LYS A 110 3.62 -25.34 7.85
CA LYS A 110 2.52 -25.13 6.91
C LYS A 110 3.01 -24.59 5.56
N ILE A 111 3.99 -23.69 5.55
CA ILE A 111 4.66 -23.25 4.30
C ILE A 111 5.21 -24.47 3.55
N LYS A 112 5.97 -25.34 4.23
CA LYS A 112 6.55 -26.55 3.62
C LYS A 112 5.48 -27.51 3.09
N GLU A 113 4.38 -27.70 3.82
CA GLU A 113 3.26 -28.53 3.36
C GLU A 113 2.62 -27.98 2.08
N ILE A 114 2.46 -26.66 1.99
CA ILE A 114 1.97 -26.00 0.77
C ILE A 114 2.97 -26.16 -0.37
N GLN A 115 4.28 -25.97 -0.11
CA GLN A 115 5.33 -26.16 -1.11
C GLN A 115 5.34 -27.60 -1.67
N VAL A 116 5.19 -28.62 -0.82
CA VAL A 116 5.04 -30.01 -1.28
C VAL A 116 3.84 -30.19 -2.20
N LYS A 117 2.69 -29.56 -1.90
CA LYS A 117 1.51 -29.59 -2.78
C LYS A 117 1.80 -28.92 -4.13
N ILE A 118 2.46 -27.76 -4.12
CA ILE A 118 2.90 -27.05 -5.33
C ILE A 118 3.83 -27.94 -6.14
N ASP A 119 4.80 -28.59 -5.51
CA ASP A 119 5.81 -29.44 -6.17
C ASP A 119 5.20 -30.69 -6.80
N SER A 120 4.11 -31.21 -6.26
CA SER A 120 3.40 -32.37 -6.81
C SER A 120 2.69 -32.13 -8.15
N ILE A 121 2.61 -30.87 -8.61
CA ILE A 121 2.00 -30.49 -9.89
C ILE A 121 3.08 -30.33 -10.95
N ASP A 122 3.04 -31.17 -11.98
CA ASP A 122 4.00 -31.17 -13.10
C ASP A 122 3.65 -30.16 -14.20
N LYS A 123 2.36 -29.83 -14.36
CA LYS A 123 1.86 -28.96 -15.42
C LYS A 123 0.60 -28.24 -14.99
N GLY A 124 0.46 -26.98 -15.42
CA GLY A 124 -0.71 -26.15 -15.12
C GLY A 124 -0.31 -24.80 -14.55
N ILE A 125 -1.31 -24.04 -14.13
CA ILE A 125 -1.12 -22.72 -13.51
C ILE A 125 -1.43 -22.87 -12.03
N ILE A 126 -0.46 -22.55 -11.19
CA ILE A 126 -0.62 -22.45 -9.75
C ILE A 126 -0.66 -20.96 -9.41
N VAL A 127 -1.67 -20.53 -8.67
CA VAL A 127 -1.71 -19.17 -8.11
C VAL A 127 -1.56 -19.26 -6.60
N VAL A 128 -0.61 -18.49 -6.07
CA VAL A 128 -0.47 -18.24 -4.63
C VAL A 128 -0.76 -16.77 -4.41
N TYR A 129 -1.70 -16.44 -3.53
CA TYR A 129 -2.12 -15.05 -3.32
C TYR A 129 -2.25 -14.70 -1.84
N GLY A 130 -2.18 -13.40 -1.55
CA GLY A 130 -2.34 -12.85 -0.21
C GLY A 130 -1.04 -12.25 0.33
N ILE A 131 -1.12 -11.66 1.52
CA ILE A 131 0.03 -11.10 2.22
C ILE A 131 1.01 -12.24 2.53
N GLY A 132 2.28 -12.09 2.17
CA GLY A 132 3.32 -13.11 2.37
C GLY A 132 3.26 -14.27 1.36
N ALA A 133 2.49 -14.18 0.28
CA ALA A 133 2.47 -15.19 -0.78
C ALA A 133 3.87 -15.43 -1.38
N SER A 134 4.72 -14.40 -1.44
CA SER A 134 6.09 -14.50 -1.93
C SER A 134 7.04 -15.26 -0.98
N LEU A 135 6.64 -15.52 0.28
CA LEU A 135 7.37 -16.44 1.18
C LEU A 135 7.15 -17.91 0.81
N ILE A 136 5.99 -18.23 0.23
CA ILE A 136 5.65 -19.60 -0.16
C ILE A 136 6.37 -19.99 -1.45
N SER A 137 6.50 -19.05 -2.39
CA SER A 137 7.22 -19.27 -3.64
C SER A 137 8.15 -18.09 -3.94
N GLU A 138 9.44 -18.26 -3.65
CA GLU A 138 10.46 -17.21 -3.82
C GLU A 138 10.87 -16.96 -5.28
N ASN A 139 10.66 -17.94 -6.15
CA ASN A 139 11.04 -17.89 -7.57
C ASN A 139 9.83 -18.24 -8.46
N PRO A 140 8.79 -17.40 -8.46
CA PRO A 140 7.62 -17.65 -9.29
C PRO A 140 7.92 -17.40 -10.76
N THR A 141 7.04 -17.86 -11.64
CA THR A 141 7.04 -17.49 -13.06
C THR A 141 6.66 -16.03 -13.26
N LEU A 142 5.73 -15.54 -12.43
CA LEU A 142 5.33 -14.14 -12.39
C LEU A 142 5.07 -13.71 -10.95
N LEU A 143 5.57 -12.52 -10.58
CA LEU A 143 5.20 -11.81 -9.37
C LEU A 143 4.35 -10.58 -9.72
N VAL A 144 3.07 -10.63 -9.37
CA VAL A 144 2.17 -9.47 -9.40
C VAL A 144 2.09 -8.91 -7.98
N TYR A 145 2.37 -7.62 -7.82
CA TYR A 145 2.31 -6.93 -6.53
C TYR A 145 1.11 -5.98 -6.51
N ALA A 146 0.11 -6.29 -5.70
CA ALA A 146 -1.10 -5.49 -5.53
C ALA A 146 -0.92 -4.51 -4.36
N ASP A 147 -1.00 -3.22 -4.65
CA ASP A 147 -0.64 -2.16 -3.70
C ASP A 147 -1.67 -1.01 -3.70
N MET A 148 -1.67 -0.22 -2.63
CA MET A 148 -2.45 1.02 -2.52
C MET A 148 -1.89 1.96 -1.45
N ALA A 149 -2.19 3.25 -1.58
CA ALA A 149 -1.77 4.23 -0.59
C ALA A 149 -2.45 4.02 0.77
N ARG A 150 -1.73 4.32 1.86
CA ARG A 150 -2.26 4.10 3.21
C ARG A 150 -3.47 4.96 3.54
N TRP A 151 -3.59 6.12 2.90
CA TRP A 151 -4.81 6.91 3.03
C TRP A 151 -6.05 6.08 2.68
N GLU A 152 -6.01 5.30 1.60
CA GLU A 152 -7.13 4.42 1.23
C GLU A 152 -7.32 3.28 2.26
N ILE A 153 -6.24 2.71 2.80
CA ILE A 153 -6.32 1.72 3.90
C ILE A 153 -7.05 2.33 5.12
N GLN A 154 -6.72 3.55 5.49
CA GLN A 154 -7.39 4.26 6.58
C GLN A 154 -8.87 4.50 6.29
N GLN A 155 -9.22 4.87 5.05
CA GLN A 155 -10.61 5.03 4.68
C GLN A 155 -11.37 3.70 4.73
N ARG A 156 -10.74 2.57 4.34
CA ARG A 156 -11.31 1.23 4.47
C ARG A 156 -11.51 0.80 5.92
N PHE A 157 -10.61 1.16 6.83
CA PHE A 157 -10.82 1.00 8.27
C PHE A 157 -12.02 1.81 8.76
N ARG A 158 -12.12 3.10 8.39
CA ARG A 158 -13.28 3.95 8.76
C ARG A 158 -14.61 3.41 8.22
N ARG A 159 -14.60 2.61 7.16
CA ARG A 159 -15.77 1.94 6.58
C ARG A 159 -16.00 0.51 7.11
N ASN A 160 -15.16 0.02 8.04
CA ASN A 160 -15.20 -1.34 8.60
C ASN A 160 -15.07 -2.44 7.53
N GLU A 161 -14.31 -2.19 6.47
CA GLU A 161 -14.22 -3.08 5.30
C GLU A 161 -13.03 -4.05 5.35
N ILE A 162 -12.04 -3.77 6.19
CA ILE A 162 -10.80 -4.52 6.30
C ILE A 162 -10.39 -4.69 7.77
N SER A 163 -9.53 -5.68 8.01
CA SER A 163 -8.91 -5.95 9.30
C SER A 163 -7.40 -5.72 9.22
N ASN A 164 -6.75 -5.60 10.38
CA ASN A 164 -5.30 -5.60 10.49
C ASN A 164 -4.65 -6.89 9.98
N PHE A 165 -3.35 -6.84 9.75
CA PHE A 165 -2.59 -7.99 9.26
C PHE A 165 -2.65 -9.17 10.24
N GLY A 166 -3.23 -10.28 9.76
CA GLY A 166 -3.22 -11.57 10.48
C GLY A 166 -4.30 -11.75 11.55
N ILE A 167 -5.22 -10.81 11.70
CA ILE A 167 -6.33 -10.90 12.66
C ILE A 167 -7.64 -10.43 12.01
N THR A 168 -8.77 -10.88 12.55
CA THR A 168 -10.10 -10.43 12.09
C THR A 168 -10.69 -9.42 13.08
N ASN A 169 -10.49 -8.13 12.82
CA ASN A 169 -10.86 -7.04 13.73
C ASN A 169 -11.54 -5.84 13.04
N SER A 170 -12.18 -6.05 11.89
CA SER A 170 -12.88 -4.98 11.14
C SER A 170 -14.01 -4.27 11.90
N ASN A 171 -14.43 -4.83 13.03
CA ASN A 171 -15.46 -4.26 13.91
C ASN A 171 -14.89 -3.41 15.05
N GLU A 172 -13.55 -3.37 15.21
CA GLU A 172 -12.87 -2.51 16.18
C GLU A 172 -12.94 -1.05 15.77
N ASP A 173 -12.67 -0.14 16.72
CA ASP A 173 -12.60 1.27 16.39
C ASP A 173 -11.37 1.58 15.52
N PHE A 174 -11.51 2.58 14.64
CA PHE A 174 -10.44 3.03 13.75
C PHE A 174 -9.12 3.29 14.47
N ALA A 175 -9.14 3.84 15.69
CA ALA A 175 -7.91 4.20 16.39
C ALA A 175 -7.13 2.95 16.81
N ARG A 176 -7.81 1.88 17.24
CA ARG A 176 -7.19 0.58 17.52
C ARG A 176 -6.60 -0.06 16.27
N GLN A 177 -7.36 -0.05 15.17
CA GLN A 177 -6.87 -0.63 13.91
C GLN A 177 -5.67 0.16 13.35
N TYR A 178 -5.77 1.48 13.35
CA TYR A 178 -4.70 2.38 12.93
C TYR A 178 -3.45 2.19 13.80
N LYS A 179 -3.60 2.04 15.12
CA LYS A 179 -2.50 1.83 16.05
C LYS A 179 -1.68 0.58 15.69
N GLN A 180 -2.33 -0.58 15.55
CA GLN A 180 -1.61 -1.79 15.14
C GLN A 180 -1.00 -1.64 13.75
N ALA A 181 -1.73 -1.03 12.80
CA ALA A 181 -1.20 -0.82 11.45
C ALA A 181 0.07 0.05 11.45
N PHE A 182 0.07 1.12 12.25
CA PHE A 182 1.17 2.07 12.35
C PHE A 182 2.40 1.48 13.05
N PHE A 183 2.21 0.86 14.21
CA PHE A 183 3.32 0.35 15.01
C PHE A 183 3.84 -1.00 14.48
N VAL A 184 2.98 -1.80 13.84
CA VAL A 184 3.29 -3.18 13.44
C VAL A 184 3.12 -3.40 11.96
N ASP A 185 1.89 -3.45 11.45
CA ASP A 185 1.61 -4.04 10.13
C ASP A 185 2.41 -3.35 9.02
N TRP A 186 2.35 -2.02 8.93
CA TRP A 186 3.03 -1.28 7.89
C TRP A 186 4.56 -1.42 8.00
N ARG A 187 5.11 -1.44 9.21
CA ARG A 187 6.57 -1.63 9.41
C ARG A 187 7.03 -3.00 8.89
N VAL A 188 6.27 -4.05 9.21
CA VAL A 188 6.54 -5.43 8.76
C VAL A 188 6.44 -5.53 7.25
N LEU A 189 5.35 -5.01 6.68
CA LEU A 189 5.03 -5.14 5.27
C LEU A 189 5.87 -4.24 4.38
N ASP A 190 6.29 -3.06 4.84
CA ASP A 190 7.24 -2.20 4.12
C ASP A 190 8.59 -2.90 3.97
N ARG A 191 9.12 -3.46 5.07
CA ARG A 191 10.38 -4.23 5.03
C ARG A 191 10.29 -5.40 4.07
N PHE A 192 9.13 -6.02 3.94
CA PHE A 192 8.92 -7.08 2.95
C PHE A 192 8.80 -6.54 1.52
N LYS A 193 7.98 -5.50 1.29
CA LYS A 193 7.84 -4.80 0.01
C LYS A 193 9.20 -4.41 -0.58
N LYS A 194 10.09 -3.83 0.24
CA LYS A 194 11.45 -3.43 -0.16
C LYS A 194 12.27 -4.58 -0.76
N ARG A 195 12.09 -5.81 -0.27
CA ARG A 195 12.79 -7.01 -0.77
C ARG A 195 12.27 -7.47 -2.13
N LEU A 196 11.11 -6.98 -2.56
CA LEU A 196 10.40 -7.42 -3.75
C LEU A 196 10.54 -6.47 -4.94
N PHE A 197 10.86 -5.18 -4.77
CA PHE A 197 10.85 -4.18 -5.86
C PHE A 197 11.45 -4.66 -7.19
N GLU A 198 12.67 -5.17 -7.17
CA GLU A 198 13.40 -5.63 -8.37
C GLU A 198 12.92 -7.00 -8.90
N LYS A 199 12.06 -7.69 -8.14
CA LYS A 199 11.44 -8.97 -8.51
C LYS A 199 10.02 -8.82 -9.05
N ILE A 200 9.38 -7.66 -8.89
CA ILE A 200 8.01 -7.43 -9.34
C ILE A 200 7.98 -7.47 -10.86
N ASP A 201 7.22 -8.39 -11.44
CA ASP A 201 6.97 -8.42 -12.89
C ASP A 201 5.86 -7.43 -13.27
N TYR A 202 4.86 -7.27 -12.40
CA TYR A 202 3.75 -6.35 -12.58
C TYR A 202 3.31 -5.71 -11.26
N LEU A 203 3.11 -4.40 -11.27
CA LEU A 203 2.42 -3.68 -10.20
C LEU A 203 0.94 -3.55 -10.55
N LEU A 204 0.06 -3.87 -9.61
CA LEU A 204 -1.38 -3.73 -9.70
C LEU A 204 -1.85 -2.63 -8.72
N ASP A 205 -2.33 -1.52 -9.25
CA ASP A 205 -3.01 -0.46 -8.51
C ASP A 205 -4.41 -0.91 -8.11
N THR A 206 -4.65 -0.87 -6.80
CA THR A 206 -5.90 -1.31 -6.16
C THR A 206 -6.56 -0.23 -5.30
N ASN A 207 -6.18 1.05 -5.49
CA ASN A 207 -6.77 2.16 -4.74
C ASN A 207 -8.28 2.29 -5.01
N LYS A 208 -8.71 2.05 -6.25
CA LYS A 208 -10.12 2.13 -6.66
C LYS A 208 -10.71 0.75 -6.93
N LYS A 209 -11.70 0.38 -6.11
CA LYS A 209 -12.49 -0.84 -6.28
C LYS A 209 -13.09 -0.93 -7.69
N ASP A 210 -13.04 -2.12 -8.29
CA ASP A 210 -13.58 -2.45 -9.61
C ASP A 210 -12.95 -1.66 -10.79
N ASN A 211 -11.86 -0.91 -10.55
CA ASN A 211 -11.14 -0.14 -11.56
C ASN A 211 -9.63 -0.41 -11.48
N PRO A 212 -9.19 -1.65 -11.74
CA PRO A 212 -7.79 -2.03 -11.61
C PRO A 212 -6.94 -1.39 -12.71
N LYS A 213 -5.70 -1.03 -12.36
CA LYS A 213 -4.69 -0.67 -13.34
C LYS A 213 -3.43 -1.46 -13.09
N MET A 214 -2.83 -2.00 -14.14
CA MET A 214 -1.60 -2.77 -14.05
C MET A 214 -0.55 -2.21 -14.99
N ILE A 215 0.68 -2.14 -14.50
CA ILE A 215 1.87 -1.80 -15.28
C ILE A 215 2.96 -2.84 -15.03
N THR A 216 3.88 -2.98 -15.97
CA THR A 216 5.08 -3.81 -15.77
C THR A 216 5.91 -3.27 -14.60
N GLY A 217 6.60 -4.14 -13.88
CA GLY A 217 7.53 -3.75 -12.83
C GLY A 217 8.62 -2.81 -13.36
N LYS A 218 9.11 -3.04 -14.58
CA LYS A 218 10.03 -2.09 -15.24
C LYS A 218 9.47 -0.66 -15.31
N ALA A 219 8.24 -0.51 -15.81
CA ALA A 219 7.58 0.80 -15.91
C ALA A 219 7.40 1.45 -14.52
N PHE A 220 7.08 0.63 -13.50
CA PHE A 220 6.99 1.08 -12.12
C PHE A 220 8.33 1.62 -11.60
N LEU A 221 9.42 0.87 -11.74
CA LEU A 221 10.76 1.30 -11.30
C LEU A 221 11.27 2.51 -12.09
N ASP A 222 11.04 2.56 -13.40
CA ASP A 222 11.40 3.69 -14.26
C ASP A 222 10.65 4.96 -13.84
N GLY A 223 9.35 4.85 -13.54
CA GLY A 223 8.53 5.95 -13.05
C GLY A 223 9.06 6.53 -11.73
N MET A 224 9.47 5.68 -10.79
CA MET A 224 10.08 6.13 -9.53
C MET A 224 11.44 6.82 -9.76
N LYS A 225 12.31 6.23 -10.59
CA LYS A 225 13.61 6.82 -10.97
C LYS A 225 13.47 8.18 -11.67
N GLN A 226 12.42 8.35 -12.48
CA GLN A 226 12.15 9.62 -13.15
C GLN A 226 11.56 10.67 -12.19
N THR A 227 10.73 10.24 -11.24
CA THR A 227 10.07 11.13 -10.27
C THR A 227 11.10 11.93 -9.47
N VAL A 228 12.16 11.29 -8.96
CA VAL A 228 13.19 11.96 -8.15
C VAL A 228 14.11 12.91 -8.94
N ARG A 229 13.98 12.97 -10.27
CA ARG A 229 14.81 13.82 -11.15
C ARG A 229 14.14 15.14 -11.54
N GLN A 230 13.01 15.45 -10.91
CA GLN A 230 12.25 16.67 -11.14
C GLN A 230 11.49 17.08 -9.87
N PRO A 231 11.06 18.35 -9.74
CA PRO A 231 10.05 18.70 -8.76
C PRO A 231 8.75 17.91 -9.02
N PHE A 232 8.20 17.28 -7.99
CA PHE A 232 6.92 16.59 -8.06
C PHE A 232 6.06 16.90 -6.83
N SER A 233 4.79 16.53 -6.88
CA SER A 233 3.88 16.59 -5.74
C SER A 233 3.14 15.27 -5.62
N VAL A 234 2.85 14.89 -4.38
CA VAL A 234 2.01 13.72 -4.07
C VAL A 234 0.54 14.14 -4.08
N VAL A 235 -0.38 13.18 -4.13
CA VAL A 235 -1.82 13.47 -4.12
C VAL A 235 -2.23 13.93 -2.73
N PRO A 236 -2.70 15.18 -2.56
CA PRO A 236 -3.18 15.65 -1.27
C PRO A 236 -4.46 14.93 -0.86
N PHE A 237 -4.60 14.65 0.43
CA PHE A 237 -5.88 14.26 1.01
C PHE A 237 -6.36 15.29 2.03
N PHE A 238 -7.68 15.35 2.20
CA PHE A 238 -8.37 16.35 3.01
C PHE A 238 -9.19 15.64 4.07
N ASP A 239 -8.98 15.99 5.34
CA ASP A 239 -9.68 15.36 6.46
C ASP A 239 -10.50 16.43 7.24
N PRO A 240 -11.78 16.16 7.54
CA PRO A 240 -12.55 16.99 8.45
C PRO A 240 -11.97 16.98 9.86
N GLY A 241 -12.33 17.98 10.66
CA GLY A 241 -11.89 18.04 12.06
C GLY A 241 -12.71 19.01 12.89
N PRO A 242 -12.61 18.94 14.22
CA PRO A 242 -13.46 19.72 15.13
C PRO A 242 -13.27 21.25 15.01
N TRP A 243 -12.13 21.70 14.48
CA TRP A 243 -11.82 23.11 14.27
C TRP A 243 -11.83 23.52 12.78
N GLY A 244 -12.16 22.59 11.88
CA GLY A 244 -12.00 22.80 10.45
C GLY A 244 -12.77 24.00 9.91
N GLY A 245 -12.12 24.72 8.99
CA GLY A 245 -12.66 25.90 8.33
C GLY A 245 -13.39 25.60 7.03
N GLN A 246 -13.65 26.68 6.30
CA GLN A 246 -14.38 26.68 5.03
C GLN A 246 -13.52 27.13 3.84
N TRP A 247 -12.35 27.73 4.09
CA TRP A 247 -11.51 28.32 3.04
C TRP A 247 -11.03 27.29 2.01
N MET A 248 -10.65 26.09 2.46
CA MET A 248 -10.21 25.01 1.57
C MET A 248 -11.32 24.55 0.62
N LYS A 249 -12.60 24.66 1.00
CA LYS A 249 -13.71 24.29 0.10
C LYS A 249 -13.68 25.12 -1.16
N ASP A 250 -13.46 26.42 -1.04
CA ASP A 250 -13.43 27.33 -2.17
C ASP A 250 -12.06 27.33 -2.86
N PHE A 251 -10.96 27.38 -2.10
CA PHE A 251 -9.60 27.45 -2.66
C PHE A 251 -9.20 26.17 -3.41
N CYS A 252 -9.50 25.00 -2.84
CA CYS A 252 -9.17 23.70 -3.44
C CYS A 252 -10.34 23.11 -4.26
N ASN A 253 -11.49 23.80 -4.34
CA ASN A 253 -12.71 23.32 -4.98
C ASN A 253 -13.13 21.94 -4.45
N LEU A 254 -13.30 21.82 -3.14
CA LEU A 254 -13.70 20.59 -2.45
C LEU A 254 -15.23 20.44 -2.39
N ASN A 255 -15.70 19.29 -1.91
CA ASN A 255 -17.13 19.06 -1.73
C ASN A 255 -17.70 20.04 -0.69
N LYS A 256 -18.68 20.84 -1.10
CA LYS A 256 -19.31 21.85 -0.24
C LYS A 256 -20.24 21.24 0.81
N ASP A 257 -20.72 20.03 0.57
CA ASP A 257 -21.66 19.32 1.46
C ASP A 257 -20.97 18.69 2.67
N VAL A 258 -19.65 18.50 2.64
CA VAL A 258 -18.88 18.07 3.81
C VAL A 258 -18.86 19.22 4.82
N GLU A 259 -19.11 18.97 6.09
CA GLU A 259 -19.25 20.00 7.13
C GLU A 259 -18.08 21.00 7.13
N ASN A 260 -16.85 20.50 7.18
CA ASN A 260 -15.64 21.29 7.13
C ASN A 260 -14.45 20.48 6.58
N TYR A 261 -13.33 21.17 6.36
CA TYR A 261 -12.03 20.53 6.19
C TYR A 261 -11.04 21.19 7.15
N ALA A 262 -10.37 20.39 7.97
CA ALA A 262 -9.41 20.86 8.94
C ALA A 262 -8.00 20.79 8.36
N TRP A 263 -7.65 19.63 7.80
CA TRP A 263 -6.34 19.38 7.24
C TRP A 263 -6.40 19.18 5.73
N CYS A 264 -5.39 19.71 5.04
CA CYS A 264 -4.93 19.19 3.75
C CYS A 264 -3.53 18.63 3.95
N PHE A 265 -3.37 17.32 3.96
CA PHE A 265 -2.06 16.68 4.00
C PHE A 265 -1.50 16.62 2.57
N ASN A 266 -0.70 17.63 2.24
CA ASN A 266 -0.20 17.86 0.89
C ASN A 266 1.13 17.15 0.60
N CYS A 267 1.88 16.79 1.64
CA CYS A 267 3.03 15.90 1.53
C CYS A 267 3.34 15.26 2.89
N VAL A 268 2.91 14.02 3.01
CA VAL A 268 3.14 13.00 4.04
C VAL A 268 3.36 11.69 3.26
N PRO A 269 4.56 11.46 2.70
CA PRO A 269 4.79 10.36 1.76
C PRO A 269 4.41 8.97 2.29
N GLU A 270 4.45 8.81 3.61
CA GLU A 270 4.03 7.61 4.31
C GLU A 270 2.56 7.26 4.06
N GLU A 271 1.71 8.25 3.79
CA GLU A 271 0.27 8.09 3.64
C GLU A 271 -0.28 8.47 2.25
N ASN A 272 0.31 9.48 1.62
CA ASN A 272 -0.14 9.96 0.32
C ASN A 272 0.12 8.95 -0.81
N SER A 273 -0.62 9.09 -1.91
CA SER A 273 -0.31 8.44 -3.17
C SER A 273 0.52 9.33 -4.10
N LEU A 274 1.16 8.72 -5.08
CA LEU A 274 1.81 9.34 -6.22
C LEU A 274 1.12 8.86 -7.49
N LEU A 275 0.79 9.78 -8.39
CA LEU A 275 0.20 9.46 -9.69
C LEU A 275 1.28 9.42 -10.76
N LEU A 276 1.36 8.29 -11.47
CA LEU A 276 2.22 8.10 -12.62
C LEU A 276 1.35 7.99 -13.87
N GLU A 277 1.62 8.83 -14.87
CA GLU A 277 0.91 8.80 -16.16
C GLU A 277 1.69 8.01 -17.20
N PHE A 278 1.04 7.00 -17.78
CA PHE A 278 1.53 6.13 -18.84
C PHE A 278 0.52 6.12 -19.99
N ASP A 279 0.89 6.60 -21.17
CA ASP A 279 0.03 6.61 -22.37
C ASP A 279 -1.38 7.18 -22.15
N GLY A 280 -1.50 8.24 -21.34
CA GLY A 280 -2.78 8.89 -21.03
C GLY A 280 -3.59 8.20 -19.92
N GLU A 281 -3.07 7.10 -19.36
CA GLU A 281 -3.64 6.43 -18.20
C GLU A 281 -2.85 6.74 -16.93
N THR A 282 -3.55 7.04 -15.85
CA THR A 282 -2.94 7.33 -14.55
C THR A 282 -2.99 6.13 -13.63
N VAL A 283 -1.83 5.69 -13.14
CA VAL A 283 -1.67 4.65 -12.12
C VAL A 283 -1.37 5.32 -10.78
N GLU A 284 -2.06 4.89 -9.72
CA GLU A 284 -1.90 5.39 -8.37
C GLU A 284 -1.10 4.42 -7.51
N ILE A 285 0.02 4.88 -6.95
CA ILE A 285 0.91 4.07 -6.11
C ILE A 285 1.12 4.76 -4.76
N PRO A 286 1.48 4.05 -3.67
CA PRO A 286 1.99 4.70 -2.47
C PRO A 286 3.18 5.60 -2.81
N SER A 287 3.15 6.85 -2.34
CA SER A 287 4.30 7.75 -2.54
C SER A 287 5.53 7.31 -1.74
N SER A 288 5.34 6.59 -0.63
CA SER A 288 6.40 5.91 0.11
C SER A 288 7.23 4.95 -0.74
N ASN A 289 6.68 4.40 -1.83
CA ASN A 289 7.45 3.54 -2.73
C ASN A 289 8.64 4.28 -3.35
N VAL A 290 8.50 5.58 -3.67
CA VAL A 290 9.60 6.42 -4.15
C VAL A 290 10.66 6.63 -3.07
N VAL A 291 10.24 6.85 -1.82
CA VAL A 291 11.17 6.99 -0.68
C VAL A 291 11.96 5.69 -0.48
N PHE A 292 11.28 4.53 -0.51
CA PHE A 292 11.91 3.23 -0.30
C PHE A 292 12.84 2.79 -1.42
N TYR A 293 12.52 3.16 -2.67
CA TYR A 293 13.25 2.69 -3.85
C TYR A 293 14.34 3.67 -4.32
N GLN A 294 14.19 4.96 -4.05
CA GLN A 294 15.15 6.01 -4.43
C GLN A 294 15.51 6.91 -3.21
N PRO A 295 15.87 6.34 -2.04
CA PRO A 295 16.06 7.12 -0.82
C PRO A 295 17.21 8.12 -0.93
N GLU A 296 18.34 7.71 -1.53
CA GLU A 296 19.52 8.58 -1.65
C GLU A 296 19.28 9.70 -2.67
N GLU A 297 18.67 9.39 -3.81
CA GLU A 297 18.37 10.38 -4.85
C GLU A 297 17.31 11.39 -4.40
N LEU A 298 16.33 10.96 -3.57
CA LEU A 298 15.27 11.83 -3.06
C LEU A 298 15.71 12.65 -1.85
N LEU A 299 16.31 11.99 -0.84
CA LEU A 299 16.61 12.61 0.46
C LEU A 299 18.02 13.20 0.51
N GLY A 300 18.94 12.65 -0.27
CA GLY A 300 20.38 12.88 -0.14
C GLY A 300 21.00 12.10 1.01
N ASN A 301 22.29 11.75 0.87
CA ASN A 301 23.00 10.85 1.79
C ASN A 301 22.95 11.27 3.26
N MET A 302 22.99 12.57 3.56
CA MET A 302 22.96 13.05 4.95
C MET A 302 21.60 12.87 5.60
N VAL A 303 20.52 13.12 4.87
CA VAL A 303 19.15 12.97 5.37
C VAL A 303 18.82 11.49 5.50
N HIS A 304 19.11 10.70 4.46
CA HIS A 304 18.95 9.26 4.48
C HIS A 304 19.75 8.62 5.64
N GLY A 305 21.01 9.00 5.83
CA GLY A 305 21.84 8.48 6.93
C GLY A 305 21.30 8.80 8.33
N ARG A 306 20.47 9.84 8.49
CA ARG A 306 19.88 10.22 9.78
C ARG A 306 18.48 9.63 10.00
N PHE A 307 17.67 9.57 8.96
CA PHE A 307 16.24 9.22 9.07
C PHE A 307 15.89 7.87 8.45
N GLY A 308 16.82 7.21 7.76
CA GLY A 308 16.53 5.99 7.01
C GLY A 308 15.58 6.28 5.85
N ASP A 309 14.73 5.30 5.51
CA ASP A 309 13.76 5.42 4.42
C ASP A 309 12.45 6.12 4.86
N GLU A 310 12.54 7.09 5.76
CA GLU A 310 11.42 7.91 6.23
C GLU A 310 11.58 9.34 5.69
N PHE A 311 10.49 9.96 5.25
CA PHE A 311 10.55 11.33 4.75
C PHE A 311 10.40 12.30 5.94
N PRO A 312 11.42 13.11 6.27
CA PRO A 312 11.55 13.69 7.61
C PRO A 312 10.70 14.94 7.86
N ILE A 313 9.99 15.43 6.85
CA ILE A 313 9.19 16.65 6.94
C ILE A 313 7.82 16.42 6.32
N ARG A 314 6.80 17.05 6.88
CA ARG A 314 5.46 17.05 6.30
C ARG A 314 5.03 18.45 5.90
N PHE A 315 4.12 18.52 4.92
CA PHE A 315 3.48 19.75 4.49
C PHE A 315 1.97 19.61 4.60
N ASP A 316 1.36 20.54 5.33
CA ASP A 316 -0.07 20.59 5.53
C ASP A 316 -0.64 22.01 5.37
N PHE A 317 -1.89 22.10 4.93
CA PHE A 317 -2.70 23.29 5.18
C PHE A 317 -3.58 23.03 6.38
N LEU A 318 -3.55 24.01 7.29
CA LEU A 318 -4.35 24.08 8.49
C LEU A 318 -5.43 25.13 8.26
N ASP A 319 -6.67 24.70 8.06
CA ASP A 319 -7.78 25.63 7.80
C ASP A 319 -8.64 25.83 9.04
N THR A 320 -8.56 27.03 9.61
CA THR A 320 -9.41 27.50 10.70
C THR A 320 -10.29 28.69 10.28
N PHE A 321 -10.29 29.06 9.00
CA PHE A 321 -11.07 30.20 8.51
C PHE A 321 -12.56 29.88 8.58
N ASP A 322 -13.30 30.67 9.36
CA ASP A 322 -14.69 30.40 9.71
C ASP A 322 -14.89 29.01 10.35
N GLY A 323 -13.85 28.53 11.05
CA GLY A 323 -13.82 27.28 11.81
C GLY A 323 -13.75 27.51 13.32
N GLY A 324 -13.19 26.53 14.01
CA GLY A 324 -13.00 26.54 15.46
C GLY A 324 -11.57 26.90 15.89
N ASN A 325 -11.37 26.99 17.21
CA ASN A 325 -10.04 27.16 17.79
C ASN A 325 -9.32 25.81 17.91
N LEU A 326 -8.02 25.82 17.68
CA LEU A 326 -7.13 24.71 18.03
C LEU A 326 -6.92 24.64 19.54
N SER A 327 -6.58 23.45 20.04
CA SER A 327 -6.16 23.25 21.42
C SER A 327 -4.78 23.87 21.68
N LEU A 328 -4.47 24.16 22.95
CA LEU A 328 -3.08 24.40 23.37
C LEU A 328 -2.30 23.09 23.28
N GLN A 329 -1.14 23.13 22.63
CA GLN A 329 -0.33 21.96 22.32
C GLN A 329 1.11 22.13 22.82
N VAL A 330 1.72 21.01 23.20
CA VAL A 330 3.15 20.90 23.50
C VAL A 330 3.71 19.77 22.65
N HIS A 331 4.86 20.00 22.00
CA HIS A 331 5.54 18.96 21.24
C HIS A 331 6.68 18.38 22.10
N PRO A 332 6.76 17.05 22.27
CA PRO A 332 7.80 16.43 23.06
C PRO A 332 9.17 16.60 22.40
N LEU A 333 10.23 16.62 23.22
CA LEU A 333 11.60 16.43 22.74
C LEU A 333 11.80 14.95 22.38
N THR A 334 12.78 14.65 21.54
CA THR A 334 13.11 13.26 21.14
C THR A 334 13.37 12.33 22.32
N GLU A 335 13.92 12.85 23.43
CA GLU A 335 14.19 12.08 24.66
C GLU A 335 12.92 11.57 25.37
N TYR A 336 11.74 12.10 25.01
CA TYR A 336 10.44 11.71 25.56
C TYR A 336 9.60 10.85 24.60
N ILE A 337 10.14 10.47 23.43
CA ILE A 337 9.46 9.69 22.39
C ILE A 337 9.95 8.24 22.42
#